data_AF-A0A7C2NF65-F1
#
_entry.id   AF-A0A7C2NF65-F1
#
_cell.length_a   1.000
_cell.length_b   1.000
_cell.length_c   1.000
_cell.angle_alpha   90.00
_cell.angle_beta   90.00
_cell.angle_gamma   90.00
#
_symmetry.space_group_name_H-M   'P 1'
#
loop_
_entity.id
_entity.type
_entity.pdbx_description
1 polymer ?
#
loop_
_entity_poly.entity_id
_entity_poly.type
_entity_poly.pdbx_seq_one_letter_code
_entity_poly.pdbx_strand_id
1 'polypeptide(L)'
;MSKYPKGLETFIDYRFIDAVFQRRSRRFGLGMEIEKGPLQYKSKYNSVPLTELEEALLVWTGLGIKSINLSDFPPHVGLDLEMQFTSKTIPALGDVHRTELFYTNDNGTYMIKMHDKKPDDFKGLEGLSREERVERILELFRESKITLEDKRAHLPNRPPGIAAHNLWNVNKPGTTVFMPVTDLSACIINLYFFYMRPDHRFNFVDELHGMRPPGTAGWLKKGLIDEGKRMPLIEAELRFANGYIAEQAFMGQNMVLALQALGLGGWLFSGFASMF
;
A
#
# COMPACT_ATOMS: atom_id res chain seq x y z
N MET A 1 15.63 -14.66 28.84
CA MET A 1 15.70 -15.07 27.42
C MET A 1 14.92 -14.05 26.63
N SER A 2 15.40 -13.58 25.47
CA SER A 2 14.63 -12.63 24.65
C SER A 2 13.24 -13.18 24.36
N LYS A 3 12.20 -12.34 24.46
CA LYS A 3 10.80 -12.66 24.14
C LYS A 3 10.63 -13.06 22.67
N TYR A 4 11.60 -12.69 21.82
CA TYR A 4 11.54 -12.83 20.38
C TYR A 4 12.56 -13.81 19.81
N PRO A 5 12.30 -14.38 18.63
CA PRO A 5 13.26 -15.26 17.96
C PRO A 5 14.55 -14.50 17.63
N LYS A 6 15.68 -15.20 17.66
CA LYS A 6 17.00 -14.62 17.33
C LYS A 6 17.05 -13.93 15.95
N GLY A 7 16.19 -14.35 15.01
CA GLY A 7 16.06 -13.73 13.70
C GLY A 7 15.54 -12.29 13.73
N LEU A 8 14.82 -11.88 14.79
CA LEU A 8 14.34 -10.51 14.92
C LEU A 8 15.50 -9.50 15.04
N GLU A 9 16.53 -9.83 15.83
CA GLU A 9 17.73 -8.98 15.95
C GLU A 9 18.41 -8.79 14.59
N THR A 10 18.48 -9.88 13.80
CA THR A 10 19.04 -9.81 12.44
C THR A 10 18.24 -8.86 11.55
N PHE A 11 16.90 -8.84 11.67
CA PHE A 11 16.05 -7.90 10.94
C PHE A 11 16.28 -6.46 11.37
N ILE A 12 16.33 -6.19 12.69
CA ILE A 12 16.50 -4.85 13.24
C ILE A 12 17.86 -4.25 12.86
N ASP A 13 18.92 -5.07 12.89
CA ASP A 13 20.28 -4.65 12.55
C ASP A 13 20.59 -4.79 11.05
N TYR A 14 19.62 -5.24 10.23
CA TYR A 14 19.82 -5.43 8.80
C TYR A 14 20.04 -4.08 8.12
N ARG A 15 21.20 -3.89 7.49
CA ARG A 15 21.52 -2.61 6.84
C ARG A 15 20.62 -2.40 5.63
N PHE A 16 20.01 -1.23 5.54
CA PHE A 16 19.15 -0.86 4.42
C PHE A 16 19.82 -1.10 3.06
N ILE A 17 21.09 -0.69 2.90
CA ILE A 17 21.81 -0.85 1.63
C ILE A 17 22.03 -2.33 1.25
N ASP A 18 22.22 -3.20 2.23
CA ASP A 18 22.31 -4.64 1.99
C ASP A 18 20.96 -5.18 1.52
N ALA A 19 19.84 -4.67 2.06
CA ALA A 19 18.52 -5.09 1.61
C ALA A 19 18.33 -4.73 0.14
N VAL A 20 18.73 -3.52 -0.27
CA VAL A 20 18.66 -3.09 -1.66
C VAL A 20 19.50 -4.00 -2.58
N PHE A 21 20.74 -4.32 -2.21
CA PHE A 21 21.63 -5.13 -3.05
C PHE A 21 21.31 -6.63 -3.07
N GLN A 22 20.80 -7.17 -1.97
CA GLN A 22 20.60 -8.61 -1.82
C GLN A 22 19.18 -9.06 -2.15
N ARG A 23 18.20 -8.13 -2.14
CA ARG A 23 16.79 -8.43 -2.40
C ARG A 23 16.59 -9.09 -3.75
N ARG A 24 15.91 -10.24 -3.74
CA ARG A 24 15.59 -11.06 -4.91
C ARG A 24 14.17 -11.59 -4.79
N SER A 25 13.55 -11.84 -5.94
CA SER A 25 12.29 -12.58 -5.99
C SER A 25 12.55 -14.04 -5.68
N ARG A 26 12.05 -14.54 -4.54
CA ARG A 26 12.16 -15.94 -4.13
C ARG A 26 10.76 -16.56 -4.17
N ARG A 27 10.53 -17.43 -5.15
CA ARG A 27 9.17 -17.85 -5.53
C ARG A 27 8.81 -19.28 -5.14
N PHE A 28 9.79 -20.10 -4.79
CA PHE A 28 9.58 -21.48 -4.36
C PHE A 28 9.68 -21.56 -2.83
N GLY A 29 8.57 -21.83 -2.17
CA GLY A 29 8.45 -21.92 -0.72
C GLY A 29 8.48 -23.36 -0.20
N LEU A 30 8.49 -23.50 1.12
CA LEU A 30 8.29 -24.80 1.77
C LEU A 30 6.89 -25.35 1.43
N GLY A 31 6.76 -26.67 1.29
CA GLY A 31 5.52 -27.32 0.86
C GLY A 31 5.15 -27.17 -0.61
N MET A 32 5.88 -26.38 -1.41
CA MET A 32 5.57 -26.20 -2.83
C MET A 32 6.06 -27.35 -3.70
N GLU A 33 5.44 -27.47 -4.89
CA GLU A 33 5.79 -28.43 -5.92
C GLU A 33 5.76 -27.73 -7.29
N ILE A 34 6.83 -27.89 -8.07
CA ILE A 34 6.84 -27.63 -9.51
C ILE A 34 6.60 -28.99 -10.16
N GLU A 35 5.40 -29.18 -10.71
CA GLU A 35 4.91 -30.50 -11.15
C GLU A 35 5.62 -31.06 -12.38
N LYS A 36 6.17 -30.20 -13.26
CA LYS A 36 6.72 -30.61 -14.56
C LYS A 36 7.84 -29.72 -15.07
N GLY A 37 8.60 -30.24 -16.04
CA GLY A 37 9.66 -29.51 -16.74
C GLY A 37 11.05 -29.74 -16.14
N PRO A 38 12.09 -29.08 -16.68
CA PRO A 38 13.48 -29.34 -16.28
C PRO A 38 13.81 -28.90 -14.84
N LEU A 39 12.96 -28.08 -14.22
CA LEU A 39 13.06 -27.64 -12.82
C LEU A 39 12.01 -28.31 -11.92
N GLN A 40 11.46 -29.46 -12.33
CA GLN A 40 10.52 -30.23 -11.53
C GLN A 40 11.14 -30.55 -10.17
N TYR A 41 10.45 -30.17 -9.10
CA TYR A 41 10.92 -30.38 -7.74
C TYR A 41 9.75 -30.30 -6.76
N LYS A 42 9.73 -31.22 -5.80
CA LYS A 42 8.77 -31.25 -4.70
C LYS A 42 9.50 -30.99 -3.39
N SER A 43 9.03 -30.01 -2.63
CA SER A 43 9.61 -29.72 -1.32
C SER A 43 9.44 -30.92 -0.38
N LYS A 44 10.51 -31.27 0.35
CA LYS A 44 10.50 -32.30 1.40
C LYS A 44 9.93 -31.82 2.74
N TYR A 45 9.55 -30.55 2.82
CA TYR A 45 9.03 -29.89 4.02
C TYR A 45 7.56 -29.54 3.84
N ASN A 46 6.82 -29.50 4.94
CA ASN A 46 5.44 -28.98 4.93
C ASN A 46 5.41 -27.49 4.63
N SER A 47 4.27 -27.00 4.12
CA SER A 47 4.01 -25.57 4.00
C SER A 47 4.02 -24.92 5.37
N VAL A 48 4.69 -23.77 5.49
CA VAL A 48 4.80 -23.01 6.76
C VAL A 48 4.26 -21.60 6.52
N PRO A 49 3.13 -21.23 7.12
CA PRO A 49 2.60 -19.87 7.02
C PRO A 49 3.50 -18.88 7.77
N LEU A 50 3.36 -17.60 7.44
CA LEU A 50 3.97 -16.52 8.21
C LEU A 50 3.42 -16.54 9.65
N THR A 51 4.31 -16.29 10.60
CA THR A 51 3.93 -15.98 11.99
C THR A 51 3.27 -14.61 12.07
N GLU A 52 2.52 -14.35 13.15
CA GLU A 52 1.93 -13.03 13.38
C GLU A 52 2.98 -11.92 13.41
N LEU A 53 4.15 -12.19 13.98
CA LEU A 53 5.26 -11.23 14.01
C LEU A 53 5.76 -10.89 12.60
N GLU A 54 5.94 -11.89 11.74
CA GLU A 54 6.37 -11.67 10.36
C GLU A 54 5.30 -10.92 9.56
N GLU A 55 4.02 -11.27 9.71
CA GLU A 55 2.92 -10.53 9.09
C GLU A 55 2.89 -9.08 9.56
N ALA A 56 2.96 -8.84 10.88
CA ALA A 56 2.94 -7.49 11.44
C ALA A 56 4.11 -6.65 10.93
N LEU A 57 5.34 -7.18 10.91
CA LEU A 57 6.51 -6.44 10.43
C LEU A 57 6.43 -6.16 8.92
N LEU A 58 5.97 -7.11 8.11
CA LEU A 58 5.77 -6.89 6.67
C LEU A 58 4.68 -5.85 6.40
N VAL A 59 3.54 -5.96 7.07
CA VAL A 59 2.45 -4.97 6.95
C VAL A 59 2.94 -3.60 7.40
N TRP A 60 3.58 -3.49 8.56
CA TRP A 60 3.97 -2.19 9.10
C TRP A 60 5.05 -1.51 8.27
N THR A 61 6.00 -2.27 7.71
CA THR A 61 6.99 -1.70 6.77
C THR A 61 6.34 -1.19 5.48
N GLY A 62 5.26 -1.83 5.04
CA GLY A 62 4.50 -1.44 3.84
C GLY A 62 3.61 -0.19 4.01
N LEU A 63 2.87 -0.07 5.12
CA LEU A 63 1.90 1.03 5.28
C LEU A 63 1.70 1.55 6.70
N GLY A 64 2.56 1.16 7.63
CA GLY A 64 2.43 1.51 9.05
C GLY A 64 2.56 3.01 9.29
N ILE A 65 1.81 3.51 10.28
CA ILE A 65 1.98 4.88 10.79
C ILE A 65 3.20 4.90 11.71
N LYS A 66 4.02 5.95 11.56
CA LYS A 66 5.24 6.15 12.34
C LYS A 66 5.13 7.27 13.36
N SER A 67 4.55 8.41 12.97
CA SER A 67 4.51 9.65 13.77
C SER A 67 3.59 10.68 13.12
N ILE A 68 3.44 11.85 13.74
CA ILE A 68 2.96 13.08 13.08
C ILE A 68 4.01 13.53 12.03
N ASN A 69 3.56 14.03 10.87
CA ASN A 69 4.43 14.62 9.84
C ASN A 69 4.90 16.03 10.27
N LEU A 70 5.92 16.58 9.60
CA LEU A 70 6.49 17.88 10.01
C LEU A 70 5.67 19.08 9.52
N SER A 71 5.02 18.95 8.36
CA SER A 71 4.24 20.00 7.69
C SER A 71 4.95 21.35 7.72
N ASP A 72 6.23 21.35 7.38
CA ASP A 72 7.22 22.40 7.67
C ASP A 72 7.23 23.55 6.65
N PHE A 73 6.13 23.75 5.92
CA PHE A 73 5.96 24.88 5.00
C PHE A 73 4.57 25.53 5.10
N PRO A 74 4.42 26.84 4.87
CA PRO A 74 3.15 27.53 5.12
C PRO A 74 1.99 27.11 4.21
N PRO A 75 0.72 27.12 4.69
CA PRO A 75 -0.47 26.84 3.87
C PRO A 75 -0.59 27.63 2.57
N HIS A 76 -0.28 28.92 2.61
CA HIS A 76 -0.41 29.80 1.45
C HIS A 76 0.63 29.55 0.35
N VAL A 77 1.65 28.71 0.58
CA VAL A 77 2.63 28.31 -0.45
C VAL A 77 2.45 26.86 -0.92
N GLY A 78 1.42 26.14 -0.44
CA GLY A 78 1.06 24.82 -0.97
C GLY A 78 0.68 23.74 0.04
N LEU A 79 0.74 23.99 1.36
CA LEU A 79 0.35 22.99 2.38
C LEU A 79 -1.16 22.68 2.34
N ASP A 80 -1.94 23.51 1.66
CA ASP A 80 -3.37 23.31 1.40
C ASP A 80 -3.71 22.07 0.54
N LEU A 81 -2.70 21.36 -0.01
CA LEU A 81 -2.87 20.01 -0.56
C LEU A 81 -2.91 18.93 0.53
N GLU A 82 -2.28 19.19 1.67
CA GLU A 82 -2.13 18.24 2.77
C GLU A 82 -3.48 18.02 3.47
N MET A 83 -3.91 16.77 3.57
CA MET A 83 -5.21 16.43 4.18
C MET A 83 -5.09 15.98 5.63
N GLN A 84 -3.94 15.49 6.07
CA GLN A 84 -3.76 14.87 7.38
C GLN A 84 -2.34 15.07 7.89
N PHE A 85 -2.22 15.22 9.22
CA PHE A 85 -0.94 15.32 9.92
C PHE A 85 -0.43 13.93 10.32
N THR A 86 -0.25 13.03 9.35
CA THR A 86 0.15 11.63 9.60
C THR A 86 1.34 11.26 8.73
N SER A 87 2.35 10.65 9.33
CA SER A 87 3.50 10.10 8.61
C SER A 87 3.42 8.57 8.56
N LYS A 88 3.32 8.00 7.35
CA LYS A 88 3.44 6.56 7.10
C LYS A 88 4.85 6.15 6.66
N THR A 89 5.14 4.85 6.66
CA THR A 89 6.39 4.29 6.13
C THR A 89 6.59 4.49 4.63
N ILE A 90 5.54 4.90 3.91
CA ILE A 90 5.54 5.24 2.49
C ILE A 90 5.14 6.69 2.29
N PRO A 91 5.67 7.36 1.25
CA PRO A 91 5.21 8.70 0.88
C PRO A 91 3.81 8.64 0.26
N ALA A 92 3.06 9.74 0.40
CA ALA A 92 1.76 9.93 -0.22
C ALA A 92 1.61 11.34 -0.77
N LEU A 93 0.90 11.49 -1.88
CA LEU A 93 0.60 12.79 -2.45
C LEU A 93 -0.39 13.53 -1.54
N GLY A 94 0.06 14.60 -0.86
CA GLY A 94 -0.80 15.39 0.03
C GLY A 94 -1.19 14.70 1.33
N ASP A 95 -0.41 13.69 1.77
CA ASP A 95 -0.66 12.89 2.98
C ASP A 95 -2.11 12.39 3.12
N VAL A 96 -2.74 12.09 1.98
CA VAL A 96 -4.13 11.61 1.93
C VAL A 96 -4.23 10.18 2.45
N HIS A 97 -3.20 9.36 2.19
CA HIS A 97 -2.99 8.05 2.80
C HIS A 97 -4.19 7.09 2.69
N ARG A 98 -4.82 7.03 1.51
CA ARG A 98 -6.05 6.26 1.23
C ARG A 98 -5.83 4.85 0.71
N THR A 99 -4.60 4.36 0.78
CA THR A 99 -4.31 2.95 0.53
C THR A 99 -4.48 2.14 1.81
N GLU A 100 -5.42 1.19 1.78
CA GLU A 100 -5.59 0.14 2.79
C GLU A 100 -5.02 -1.17 2.26
N LEU A 101 -4.68 -2.10 3.17
CA LEU A 101 -4.11 -3.38 2.78
C LEU A 101 -5.08 -4.52 3.04
N PHE A 102 -5.53 -5.15 1.97
CA PHE A 102 -6.22 -6.43 2.05
C PHE A 102 -5.20 -7.54 2.01
N TYR A 103 -5.41 -8.61 2.78
CA TYR A 103 -4.55 -9.78 2.66
C TYR A 103 -5.27 -11.06 3.04
N THR A 104 -4.73 -12.19 2.57
CA THR A 104 -5.26 -13.52 2.91
C THR A 104 -4.13 -14.51 3.15
N ASN A 105 -4.34 -15.40 4.12
CA ASN A 105 -3.42 -16.47 4.49
C ASN A 105 -4.22 -17.77 4.74
N ASP A 106 -3.63 -18.77 5.41
CA ASP A 106 -4.31 -20.05 5.69
C ASP A 106 -5.51 -19.90 6.65
N ASN A 107 -5.49 -18.89 7.51
CA ASN A 107 -6.46 -18.73 8.59
C ASN A 107 -7.64 -17.83 8.20
N GLY A 108 -7.49 -16.97 7.19
CA GLY A 108 -8.52 -15.98 6.89
C GLY A 108 -8.21 -15.00 5.79
N THR A 109 -9.14 -14.07 5.64
CA THR A 109 -9.07 -12.90 4.78
C THR A 109 -9.32 -11.68 5.65
N TYR A 110 -8.46 -10.68 5.50
CA TYR A 110 -8.36 -9.55 6.41
C TYR A 110 -8.18 -8.23 5.64
N MET A 111 -8.52 -7.14 6.31
CA MET A 111 -8.15 -5.78 5.92
C MET A 111 -7.38 -5.13 7.07
N ILE A 112 -6.28 -4.46 6.76
CA ILE A 112 -5.60 -3.56 7.68
C ILE A 112 -6.14 -2.16 7.40
N LYS A 113 -6.88 -1.60 8.36
CA LYS A 113 -7.52 -0.29 8.27
C LYS A 113 -6.69 0.76 9.01
N MET A 114 -6.03 1.62 8.25
CA MET A 114 -5.10 2.64 8.71
C MET A 114 -5.65 4.05 8.55
N HIS A 115 -6.62 4.30 7.67
CA HIS A 115 -7.10 5.64 7.38
C HIS A 115 -7.67 6.37 8.62
N ASP A 116 -8.27 5.62 9.54
CA ASP A 116 -8.86 6.17 10.76
C ASP A 116 -7.86 6.27 11.93
N LYS A 117 -6.63 5.79 11.72
CA LYS A 117 -5.61 5.76 12.76
C LYS A 117 -4.82 7.06 12.73
N LYS A 118 -4.54 7.60 13.91
CA LYS A 118 -3.76 8.83 14.07
C LYS A 118 -2.58 8.58 15.00
N PRO A 119 -1.41 9.15 14.68
CA PRO A 119 -0.29 9.17 15.61
C PRO A 119 -0.59 10.10 16.80
N ASP A 120 -0.04 9.76 17.97
CA ASP A 120 -0.24 10.54 19.19
C ASP A 120 0.74 11.73 19.31
N ASP A 121 1.95 11.59 18.74
CA ASP A 121 3.00 12.59 18.85
C ASP A 121 4.00 12.58 17.66
N PHE A 122 4.92 13.55 17.66
CA PHE A 122 5.95 13.73 16.62
C PHE A 122 7.07 12.69 16.62
N LYS A 123 7.38 12.07 17.77
CA LYS A 123 8.42 11.03 17.85
C LYS A 123 7.88 9.67 17.42
N GLY A 124 6.64 9.37 17.78
CA GLY A 124 5.96 8.10 17.55
C GLY A 124 6.87 6.89 17.73
N LEU A 125 6.95 6.03 16.72
CA LEU A 125 7.75 4.80 16.78
C LEU A 125 9.27 5.05 16.89
N GLU A 126 9.77 6.18 16.39
CA GLU A 126 11.20 6.51 16.47
C GLU A 126 11.64 6.75 17.92
N GLY A 127 10.76 7.31 18.75
CA GLY A 127 11.03 7.59 20.16
C GLY A 127 11.09 6.38 21.07
N LEU A 128 10.71 5.19 20.58
CA LEU A 128 10.68 3.95 21.34
C LEU A 128 12.01 3.19 21.25
N SER A 129 12.33 2.41 22.29
CA SER A 129 13.42 1.42 22.20
C SER A 129 13.13 0.36 21.13
N ARG A 130 14.14 -0.44 20.78
CA ARG A 130 14.01 -1.47 19.72
C ARG A 130 12.90 -2.46 20.05
N GLU A 131 12.86 -2.96 21.28
CA GLU A 131 11.90 -3.94 21.75
C GLU A 131 10.49 -3.32 21.85
N GLU A 132 10.37 -2.15 22.48
CA GLU A 132 9.08 -1.44 22.61
C GLU A 132 8.48 -1.10 21.25
N ARG A 133 9.31 -0.75 20.27
CA ARG A 133 8.86 -0.48 18.89
C ARG A 133 8.22 -1.71 18.27
N VAL A 134 8.80 -2.90 18.47
CA VAL A 134 8.23 -4.15 17.92
C VAL A 134 6.92 -4.51 18.62
N GLU A 135 6.85 -4.38 19.95
CA GLU A 135 5.59 -4.56 20.69
C GLU A 135 4.51 -3.60 20.19
N ARG A 136 4.85 -2.32 20.03
CA ARG A 136 3.91 -1.30 19.58
C ARG A 136 3.42 -1.58 18.15
N ILE A 137 4.30 -2.06 17.27
CA ILE A 137 3.90 -2.49 15.91
C ILE A 137 2.91 -3.65 15.96
N LEU A 138 3.14 -4.66 16.81
CA LEU A 138 2.22 -5.79 16.97
C LEU A 138 0.85 -5.35 17.51
N GLU A 139 0.83 -4.47 18.50
CA GLU A 139 -0.41 -3.87 19.02
C GLU A 139 -1.16 -3.14 17.93
N LEU A 140 -0.50 -2.19 17.25
CA LEU A 140 -1.11 -1.40 16.20
C LEU A 140 -1.58 -2.27 15.02
N PHE A 141 -0.84 -3.33 14.68
CA PHE A 141 -1.25 -4.31 13.68
C PHE A 141 -2.56 -5.01 14.08
N ARG A 142 -2.64 -5.50 15.32
CA ARG A 142 -3.87 -6.15 15.84
C ARG A 142 -5.04 -5.19 15.90
N GLU A 143 -4.83 -3.97 16.39
CA GLU A 143 -5.85 -2.92 16.49
C GLU A 143 -6.38 -2.44 15.12
N SER A 144 -5.58 -2.59 14.07
CA SER A 144 -5.93 -2.16 12.71
C SER A 144 -6.48 -3.29 11.85
N LYS A 145 -6.33 -4.55 12.29
CA LYS A 145 -6.75 -5.73 11.56
C LYS A 145 -8.25 -5.99 11.73
N ILE A 146 -8.95 -6.06 10.61
CA ILE A 146 -10.36 -6.42 10.50
C ILE A 146 -10.44 -7.77 9.80
N THR A 147 -11.08 -8.76 10.42
CA THR A 147 -11.40 -10.04 9.77
C THR A 147 -12.59 -9.84 8.85
N LEU A 148 -12.42 -10.20 7.57
CA LEU A 148 -13.48 -10.19 6.56
C LEU A 148 -14.09 -11.57 6.40
N GLU A 149 -13.25 -12.62 6.41
CA GLU A 149 -13.67 -14.01 6.34
C GLU A 149 -12.72 -14.91 7.16
N ASP A 150 -13.26 -15.95 7.79
CA ASP A 150 -12.50 -16.96 8.57
C ASP A 150 -11.89 -18.07 7.68
N LYS A 151 -11.60 -17.74 6.42
CA LYS A 151 -10.97 -18.65 5.45
C LYS A 151 -10.14 -17.88 4.44
N ARG A 152 -9.19 -18.59 3.83
CA ARG A 152 -8.42 -18.09 2.68
C ARG A 152 -9.36 -17.61 1.56
N ALA A 153 -9.08 -16.44 1.00
CA ALA A 153 -9.89 -15.88 -0.08
C ALA A 153 -9.88 -16.80 -1.31
N HIS A 154 -11.04 -16.96 -1.94
CA HIS A 154 -11.19 -17.66 -3.20
C HIS A 154 -10.78 -16.75 -4.37
N LEU A 155 -9.48 -16.62 -4.58
CA LEU A 155 -8.89 -15.80 -5.65
C LEU A 155 -8.84 -16.55 -6.99
N PRO A 156 -8.86 -15.84 -8.14
CA PRO A 156 -8.75 -16.47 -9.45
C PRO A 156 -7.51 -17.38 -9.57
N ASN A 157 -7.73 -18.60 -10.06
CA ASN A 157 -6.71 -19.65 -10.13
C ASN A 157 -6.49 -20.18 -11.56
N ARG A 158 -6.88 -19.38 -12.57
CA ARG A 158 -6.70 -19.65 -14.00
C ARG A 158 -6.71 -18.34 -14.81
N PRO A 159 -6.13 -18.32 -16.02
CA PRO A 159 -6.37 -17.24 -16.95
C PRO A 159 -7.87 -17.09 -17.28
N PRO A 160 -8.35 -15.88 -17.56
CA PRO A 160 -7.59 -14.63 -17.60
C PRO A 160 -7.39 -13.94 -16.23
N GLY A 161 -7.97 -14.48 -15.14
CA GLY A 161 -7.92 -13.86 -13.80
C GLY A 161 -6.53 -13.78 -13.15
N ILE A 162 -5.60 -14.67 -13.53
CA ILE A 162 -4.19 -14.62 -13.11
C ILE A 162 -3.27 -15.10 -14.25
N ALA A 163 -2.09 -14.48 -14.37
CA ALA A 163 -1.08 -14.91 -15.34
C ALA A 163 -0.59 -16.33 -15.06
N ALA A 164 -0.49 -17.15 -16.12
CA ALA A 164 -0.25 -18.59 -16.02
C ALA A 164 1.01 -18.99 -15.22
N HIS A 165 2.05 -18.15 -15.24
CA HIS A 165 3.30 -18.40 -14.52
C HIS A 165 3.19 -18.29 -12.99
N ASN A 166 2.07 -17.79 -12.46
CA ASN A 166 1.79 -17.66 -11.02
C ASN A 166 0.86 -18.75 -10.48
N LEU A 167 0.29 -19.60 -11.35
CA LEU A 167 -0.73 -20.60 -10.97
C LEU A 167 -0.25 -21.62 -9.94
N TRP A 168 1.04 -21.91 -9.95
CA TRP A 168 1.64 -22.95 -9.11
C TRP A 168 1.98 -22.46 -7.70
N ASN A 169 2.12 -21.14 -7.47
CA ASN A 169 2.62 -20.61 -6.21
C ASN A 169 1.81 -19.47 -5.57
N VAL A 170 0.92 -18.79 -6.30
CA VAL A 170 0.06 -17.74 -5.72
C VAL A 170 -1.14 -18.36 -5.01
N ASN A 171 -1.46 -17.82 -3.83
CA ASN A 171 -2.60 -18.21 -2.99
C ASN A 171 -2.67 -19.72 -2.70
N LYS A 172 -1.53 -20.33 -2.40
CA LYS A 172 -1.39 -21.74 -2.00
C LYS A 172 -1.31 -21.88 -0.48
N PRO A 173 -1.54 -23.08 0.08
CA PRO A 173 -1.32 -23.33 1.51
C PRO A 173 0.07 -22.86 1.98
N GLY A 174 0.15 -22.24 3.15
CA GLY A 174 1.36 -21.63 3.71
C GLY A 174 1.80 -20.31 3.09
N THR A 175 1.06 -19.76 2.11
CA THR A 175 1.39 -18.45 1.51
C THR A 175 0.49 -17.35 2.03
N THR A 176 1.02 -16.12 2.11
CA THR A 176 0.22 -14.92 2.37
C THR A 176 0.20 -14.04 1.12
N VAL A 177 -0.98 -13.59 0.70
CA VAL A 177 -1.16 -12.70 -0.45
C VAL A 177 -1.58 -11.33 0.06
N PHE A 178 -0.75 -10.31 -0.20
CA PHE A 178 -0.98 -8.92 0.16
C PHE A 178 -1.49 -8.14 -1.07
N MET A 179 -2.58 -7.39 -0.91
CA MET A 179 -3.34 -6.71 -1.96
C MET A 179 -3.63 -5.27 -1.51
N PRO A 180 -2.76 -4.30 -1.83
CA PRO A 180 -3.05 -2.90 -1.54
C PRO A 180 -4.22 -2.41 -2.40
N VAL A 181 -5.13 -1.66 -1.79
CA VAL A 181 -6.30 -1.07 -2.46
C VAL A 181 -6.37 0.40 -2.08
N THR A 182 -6.32 1.26 -3.10
CA THR A 182 -6.37 2.72 -2.92
C THR A 182 -7.77 3.24 -3.23
N ASP A 183 -8.38 3.95 -2.29
CA ASP A 183 -9.60 4.72 -2.57
C ASP A 183 -9.24 6.04 -3.25
N LEU A 184 -9.45 6.08 -4.57
CA LEU A 184 -9.19 7.25 -5.40
C LEU A 184 -10.21 8.38 -5.20
N SER A 185 -11.36 8.12 -4.59
CA SER A 185 -12.46 9.11 -4.54
C SER A 185 -12.07 10.35 -3.75
N ALA A 186 -11.61 10.17 -2.51
CA ALA A 186 -11.18 11.28 -1.65
C ALA A 186 -9.92 11.97 -2.21
N CYS A 187 -9.02 11.18 -2.77
CA CYS A 187 -7.81 11.63 -3.45
C CYS A 187 -8.10 12.57 -4.63
N ILE A 188 -9.00 12.18 -5.52
CA ILE A 188 -9.38 12.97 -6.70
C ILE A 188 -10.15 14.23 -6.28
N ILE A 189 -11.06 14.11 -5.31
CA ILE A 189 -11.77 15.28 -4.75
C ILE A 189 -10.78 16.32 -4.21
N ASN A 190 -9.75 15.89 -3.47
CA ASN A 190 -8.70 16.77 -2.97
C ASN A 190 -7.98 17.51 -4.10
N LEU A 191 -7.60 16.78 -5.17
CA LEU A 191 -6.95 17.39 -6.33
C LEU A 191 -7.87 18.34 -7.10
N TYR A 192 -9.17 18.07 -7.19
CA TYR A 192 -10.08 19.06 -7.77
C TYR A 192 -10.07 20.39 -7.02
N PHE A 193 -10.13 20.35 -5.68
CA PHE A 193 -10.03 21.58 -4.88
C PHE A 193 -8.67 22.27 -5.06
N PHE A 194 -7.58 21.50 -5.01
CA PHE A 194 -6.23 22.03 -5.19
C PHE A 194 -6.03 22.71 -6.56
N TYR A 195 -6.55 22.13 -7.63
CA TYR A 195 -6.43 22.69 -8.99
C TYR A 195 -7.42 23.83 -9.27
N MET A 196 -8.55 23.92 -8.56
CA MET A 196 -9.49 25.04 -8.66
C MET A 196 -9.12 26.24 -7.78
N ARG A 197 -8.10 26.11 -6.91
CA ARG A 197 -7.69 27.18 -5.98
C ARG A 197 -7.24 28.47 -6.71
N PRO A 198 -7.21 29.63 -6.02
CA PRO A 198 -6.93 30.94 -6.63
C PRO A 198 -5.66 31.05 -7.48
N ASP A 199 -4.60 30.30 -7.17
CA ASP A 199 -3.35 30.34 -7.96
C ASP A 199 -3.42 29.49 -9.24
N HIS A 200 -4.25 28.45 -9.24
CA HIS A 200 -4.37 27.50 -10.34
C HIS A 200 -5.55 27.81 -11.25
N ARG A 201 -6.76 27.89 -10.68
CA ARG A 201 -8.03 28.26 -11.35
C ARG A 201 -8.40 27.38 -12.54
N PHE A 202 -8.02 26.09 -12.54
CA PHE A 202 -8.36 25.19 -13.64
C PHE A 202 -9.88 25.00 -13.79
N ASN A 203 -10.32 24.93 -15.04
CA ASN A 203 -11.69 24.68 -15.44
C ASN A 203 -11.85 23.23 -15.89
N PHE A 204 -12.32 22.38 -14.98
CA PHE A 204 -12.68 21.02 -15.35
C PHE A 204 -13.91 21.02 -16.26
N VAL A 205 -13.84 20.29 -17.37
CA VAL A 205 -14.90 20.21 -18.38
C VAL A 205 -15.28 18.77 -18.67
N ASP A 206 -16.57 18.55 -18.90
CA ASP A 206 -17.16 17.24 -19.20
C ASP A 206 -17.07 16.97 -20.71
N GLU A 207 -16.00 16.29 -21.13
CA GLU A 207 -15.73 15.97 -22.53
C GLU A 207 -16.75 15.01 -23.15
N LEU A 208 -17.42 14.20 -22.34
CA LEU A 208 -18.46 13.29 -22.80
C LEU A 208 -19.76 14.04 -23.16
N HIS A 209 -19.93 15.27 -22.69
CA HIS A 209 -21.12 16.09 -22.92
C HIS A 209 -20.77 17.47 -23.50
N GLY A 210 -19.90 17.48 -24.51
CA GLY A 210 -19.64 18.69 -25.31
C GLY A 210 -18.79 19.74 -24.60
N MET A 211 -17.87 19.30 -23.73
CA MET A 211 -16.96 20.18 -22.98
C MET A 211 -17.69 21.17 -22.06
N ARG A 212 -18.89 20.81 -21.60
CA ARG A 212 -19.68 21.67 -20.72
C ARG A 212 -19.04 21.76 -19.33
N PRO A 213 -19.24 22.87 -18.59
CA PRO A 213 -18.87 22.93 -17.17
C PRO A 213 -19.71 21.93 -16.34
N PRO A 214 -19.11 21.09 -15.47
CA PRO A 214 -19.81 20.12 -14.62
C PRO A 214 -20.44 20.80 -13.40
N GLY A 215 -21.44 21.66 -13.64
CA GLY A 215 -22.08 22.46 -12.59
C GLY A 215 -21.24 23.66 -12.12
N THR A 216 -20.06 23.89 -12.70
CA THR A 216 -19.12 24.94 -12.26
C THR A 216 -19.40 26.35 -12.83
N ALA A 217 -20.47 26.52 -13.61
CA ALA A 217 -20.78 27.75 -14.35
C ALA A 217 -20.87 29.02 -13.47
N GLY A 218 -21.36 28.90 -12.23
CA GLY A 218 -21.44 30.03 -11.31
C GLY A 218 -20.07 30.58 -10.90
N TRP A 219 -19.07 29.71 -10.75
CA TRP A 219 -17.71 30.09 -10.37
C TRP A 219 -16.88 30.61 -11.54
N LEU A 220 -17.16 30.14 -12.76
CA LEU A 220 -16.66 30.75 -14.00
C LEU A 220 -17.12 32.21 -14.12
N LYS A 221 -18.42 32.48 -13.96
CA LYS A 221 -18.97 33.85 -14.01
C LYS A 221 -18.37 34.78 -12.95
N LYS A 222 -18.06 34.24 -11.77
CA LYS A 222 -17.42 34.99 -10.67
C LYS A 222 -15.91 35.17 -10.85
N GLY A 223 -15.31 34.58 -11.90
CA GLY A 223 -13.89 34.62 -12.15
C GLY A 223 -13.03 33.79 -11.18
N LEU A 224 -13.64 32.94 -10.34
CA LEU A 224 -12.87 32.04 -9.47
C LEU A 224 -12.11 31.01 -10.32
N ILE A 225 -12.82 30.42 -11.28
CA ILE A 225 -12.27 29.50 -12.27
C ILE A 225 -11.97 30.28 -13.55
N ASP A 226 -10.87 29.96 -14.21
CA ASP A 226 -10.45 30.57 -15.47
C ASP A 226 -10.95 29.75 -16.67
N GLU A 227 -11.82 30.34 -17.48
CA GLU A 227 -12.43 29.68 -18.65
C GLU A 227 -11.40 29.14 -19.65
N GLY A 228 -10.22 29.79 -19.74
CA GLY A 228 -9.14 29.42 -20.65
C GLY A 228 -8.31 28.24 -20.18
N LYS A 229 -8.31 27.93 -18.88
CA LYS A 229 -7.52 26.83 -18.27
C LYS A 229 -8.28 25.51 -18.25
N ARG A 230 -8.74 25.06 -19.41
CA ARG A 230 -9.58 23.85 -19.53
C ARG A 230 -8.79 22.58 -19.25
N MET A 231 -9.39 21.68 -18.49
CA MET A 231 -8.88 20.32 -18.27
C MET A 231 -10.05 19.31 -18.41
N PRO A 232 -10.02 18.41 -19.39
CA PRO A 232 -11.02 17.33 -19.50
C PRO A 232 -11.04 16.46 -18.24
N LEU A 233 -12.21 16.01 -17.81
CA LEU A 233 -12.38 15.24 -16.57
C LEU A 233 -11.71 13.87 -16.64
N ILE A 234 -11.81 13.15 -17.76
CA ILE A 234 -11.16 11.84 -17.93
C ILE A 234 -9.65 11.99 -17.90
N GLU A 235 -9.11 13.02 -18.57
CA GLU A 235 -7.69 13.34 -18.52
C GLU A 235 -7.24 13.63 -17.08
N ALA A 236 -8.00 14.46 -16.36
CA ALA A 236 -7.74 14.78 -14.96
C ALA A 236 -7.73 13.52 -14.09
N GLU A 237 -8.78 12.70 -14.16
CA GLU A 237 -8.92 11.48 -13.37
C GLU A 237 -7.79 10.49 -13.62
N LEU A 238 -7.43 10.23 -14.89
CA LEU A 238 -6.31 9.34 -15.23
C LEU A 238 -4.97 9.88 -14.69
N ARG A 239 -4.73 11.18 -14.85
CA ARG A 239 -3.51 11.82 -14.33
C ARG A 239 -3.44 11.74 -12.82
N PHE A 240 -4.55 12.03 -12.15
CA PHE A 240 -4.65 12.05 -10.69
C PHE A 240 -4.53 10.64 -10.11
N ALA A 241 -5.22 9.67 -10.69
CA ALA A 241 -5.12 8.26 -10.32
C ALA A 241 -3.67 7.77 -10.36
N ASN A 242 -2.94 8.09 -11.43
CA ASN A 242 -1.52 7.72 -11.57
C ASN A 242 -0.64 8.26 -10.42
N GLY A 243 -0.94 9.46 -9.91
CA GLY A 243 -0.22 10.01 -8.76
C GLY A 243 -0.46 9.22 -7.48
N TYR A 244 -1.70 8.78 -7.24
CA TYR A 244 -2.07 8.09 -6.00
C TYR A 244 -1.77 6.60 -5.98
N ILE A 245 -1.82 5.91 -7.13
CA ILE A 245 -1.45 4.48 -7.19
C ILE A 245 0.05 4.24 -6.94
N ALA A 246 0.88 5.29 -7.01
CA ALA A 246 2.29 5.21 -6.67
C ALA A 246 2.53 4.73 -5.22
N GLU A 247 1.61 5.03 -4.29
CA GLU A 247 1.66 4.53 -2.90
C GLU A 247 1.80 3.01 -2.85
N GLN A 248 1.06 2.29 -3.71
CA GLN A 248 1.08 0.83 -3.77
C GLN A 248 2.44 0.29 -4.22
N ALA A 249 3.11 0.99 -5.13
CA ALA A 249 4.45 0.61 -5.59
C ALA A 249 5.50 0.78 -4.49
N PHE A 250 5.44 1.88 -3.73
CA PHE A 250 6.31 2.09 -2.56
C PHE A 250 6.05 1.07 -1.45
N MET A 251 4.77 0.76 -1.20
CA MET A 251 4.38 -0.29 -0.26
C MET A 251 5.00 -1.63 -0.65
N GLY A 252 4.77 -2.07 -1.90
CA GLY A 252 5.33 -3.31 -2.42
C GLY A 252 6.87 -3.34 -2.34
N GLN A 253 7.53 -2.23 -2.67
CA GLN A 253 8.98 -2.13 -2.58
C GLN A 253 9.48 -2.29 -1.13
N ASN A 254 8.89 -1.57 -0.17
CA ASN A 254 9.26 -1.67 1.25
C ASN A 254 9.04 -3.08 1.78
N MET A 255 7.91 -3.70 1.45
CA MET A 255 7.60 -5.07 1.87
C MET A 255 8.60 -6.09 1.30
N VAL A 256 9.02 -5.94 0.04
CA VAL A 256 10.01 -6.86 -0.55
C VAL A 256 11.42 -6.64 0.03
N LEU A 257 11.78 -5.41 0.41
CA LEU A 257 13.00 -5.16 1.17
C LEU A 257 12.93 -5.77 2.58
N ALA A 258 11.77 -5.66 3.25
CA ALA A 258 11.55 -6.28 4.54
C ALA A 258 11.61 -7.81 4.47
N LEU A 259 11.05 -8.44 3.42
CA LEU A 259 11.20 -9.88 3.17
C LEU A 259 12.68 -10.28 3.11
N GLN A 260 13.53 -9.50 2.42
CA GLN A 260 14.97 -9.77 2.36
C GLN A 260 15.62 -9.70 3.75
N ALA A 261 15.31 -8.68 4.54
CA ALA A 261 15.87 -8.50 5.89
C ALA A 261 15.38 -9.58 6.87
N LEU A 262 14.13 -10.04 6.74
CA LEU A 262 13.55 -11.13 7.53
C LEU A 262 14.05 -12.52 7.08
N GLY A 263 14.76 -12.61 5.95
CA GLY A 263 15.17 -13.90 5.37
C GLY A 263 14.02 -14.68 4.74
N LEU A 264 12.91 -14.02 4.42
CA LEU A 264 11.69 -14.62 3.87
C LEU A 264 11.68 -14.65 2.34
N GLY A 265 10.90 -15.59 1.82
CA GLY A 265 10.61 -15.69 0.39
C GLY A 265 9.39 -14.87 -0.01
N GLY A 266 9.43 -14.28 -1.20
CA GLY A 266 8.29 -13.58 -1.80
C GLY A 266 8.69 -12.78 -3.03
N TRP A 267 7.70 -12.19 -3.70
CA TRP A 267 7.90 -11.31 -4.84
C TRP A 267 6.68 -10.40 -5.04
N LEU A 268 6.91 -9.23 -5.63
CA LEU A 268 5.85 -8.36 -6.13
C LEU A 268 5.45 -8.80 -7.56
N PHE A 269 4.16 -8.82 -7.86
CA PHE A 269 3.63 -9.12 -9.19
C PHE A 269 2.44 -8.21 -9.52
N SER A 270 1.98 -8.26 -10.77
CA SER A 270 0.94 -7.37 -11.32
C SER A 270 -0.47 -7.57 -10.73
N GLY A 271 -0.63 -8.48 -9.76
CA GLY A 271 -1.92 -8.81 -9.17
C GLY A 271 -2.81 -9.68 -10.06
N PHE A 272 -4.10 -9.65 -9.74
CA PHE A 272 -5.17 -10.36 -10.45
C PHE A 272 -5.83 -9.42 -11.46
N ALA A 273 -6.37 -9.99 -12.53
CA ALA A 273 -7.14 -9.20 -13.48
C ALA A 273 -8.51 -8.85 -12.89
N SER A 274 -8.90 -7.58 -13.00
CA SER A 274 -10.12 -7.03 -12.39
C SER A 274 -11.39 -7.26 -13.23
N MET A 275 -11.28 -7.67 -14.49
CA MET A 275 -12.41 -7.72 -15.43
C MET A 275 -12.53 -9.06 -16.15
N PHE A 276 -12.87 -10.16 -15.45
CA PHE A 276 -13.32 -11.40 -16.08
C PHE A 276 -14.21 -12.25 -15.15
#